data_AF-A0A1Q9BTA8-F1
#
_entry.id   AF-A0A1Q9BTA8-F1
#
_cell.length_a   1.000
_cell.length_b   1.000
_cell.length_c   1.000
_cell.angle_alpha   90.00
_cell.angle_beta   90.00
_cell.angle_gamma   90.00
#
_symmetry.space_group_name_H-M   'P 1'
#
loop_
_entity.id
_entity.type
_entity.pdbx_description
1 polymer ?
#
loop_
_entity_poly.entity_id
_entity_poly.type
_entity_poly.pdbx_seq_one_letter_code
_entity_poly.pdbx_strand_id
1 'polypeptide(L)'
;MVNDRRLPNGLCAIDGKQFYKATLDYPACGLYRELMEKYPKAKVLLNVRDPEKWYDSVIDTIWSPECPEQNWSVRIFQEGRDFQAQARAFHKATMLPGVERTDREGSIKSFKAWIEKVKETVPAERLLVFDVKEGWEPLCKFLEVPVPDEPFPNVNDKDEIKASFKKLLRFTYAANALLFAWCVGMLVLFGWVARKFMV
;
A
#
# COMPACT_ATOMS: atom_id res chain seq x y z
N MET A 1 23.83 -19.23 26.11
CA MET A 1 24.95 -19.62 25.23
C MET A 1 24.43 -19.76 23.81
N VAL A 2 24.96 -18.90 22.94
CA VAL A 2 24.99 -18.87 21.48
C VAL A 2 23.95 -19.71 20.73
N ASN A 3 23.03 -19.04 20.04
CA ASN A 3 22.72 -19.46 18.68
C ASN A 3 22.75 -18.22 17.78
N ASP A 4 23.99 -17.85 17.45
CA ASP A 4 24.38 -17.08 16.28
C ASP A 4 23.74 -17.72 15.03
N ARG A 5 22.50 -17.35 14.75
CA ARG A 5 21.95 -17.42 13.41
C ARG A 5 22.11 -16.04 12.83
N ARG A 6 23.26 -15.81 12.19
CA ARG A 6 23.41 -14.79 11.14
C ARG A 6 22.09 -14.73 10.38
N LEU A 7 21.32 -13.67 10.59
CA LEU A 7 20.12 -13.43 9.80
C LEU A 7 20.60 -13.48 8.35
N PRO A 8 20.12 -14.41 7.50
CA PRO A 8 20.51 -14.42 6.11
C PRO A 8 20.20 -13.03 5.55
N ASN A 9 21.13 -12.45 4.79
CA ASN A 9 21.26 -11.03 4.41
C ASN A 9 19.98 -10.38 3.81
N GLY A 10 18.88 -10.28 4.55
CA GLY A 10 17.57 -9.90 4.04
C GLY A 10 16.53 -9.63 5.12
N LEU A 11 15.51 -8.88 4.71
CA LEU A 11 14.34 -8.48 5.47
C LEU A 11 13.44 -9.71 5.74
N CYS A 12 13.31 -10.11 7.01
CA CYS A 12 12.46 -11.23 7.38
C CYS A 12 10.97 -10.83 7.34
N ALA A 13 10.14 -11.65 6.69
CA ALA A 13 8.69 -11.55 6.72
C ALA A 13 8.14 -11.73 8.14
N ILE A 14 6.91 -11.27 8.37
CA ILE A 14 6.23 -11.34 9.67
C ILE A 14 6.08 -12.80 10.15
N ASP A 15 5.94 -13.76 9.23
CA ASP A 15 5.81 -15.19 9.56
C ASP A 15 7.14 -15.89 9.88
N GLY A 16 8.27 -15.20 9.74
CA GLY A 16 9.60 -15.75 9.99
C GLY A 16 10.12 -16.72 8.92
N LYS A 17 9.36 -16.95 7.83
CA LYS A 17 9.63 -18.03 6.86
C LYS A 17 10.24 -17.51 5.57
N GLN A 18 9.99 -16.25 5.22
CA GLN A 18 10.49 -15.65 3.98
C GLN A 18 11.45 -14.50 4.24
N PHE A 19 12.46 -14.37 3.37
CA PHE A 19 13.44 -13.30 3.40
C PHE A 19 13.39 -12.51 2.10
N TYR A 20 13.29 -11.20 2.23
CA TYR A 20 13.23 -10.24 1.13
C TYR A 20 14.53 -9.45 1.05
N LYS A 21 14.92 -9.02 -0.16
CA LYS A 21 16.14 -8.21 -0.35
C LYS A 21 15.89 -6.70 -0.28
N ALA A 22 14.62 -6.29 -0.41
CA ALA A 22 14.19 -4.90 -0.38
C ALA A 22 12.75 -4.80 0.16
N THR A 23 12.37 -3.63 0.65
CA THR A 23 10.98 -3.25 0.92
C THR A 23 10.63 -2.00 0.15
N LEU A 24 9.37 -1.86 -0.22
CA LEU A 24 8.80 -0.70 -0.88
C LEU A 24 7.36 -0.49 -0.42
N ASP A 25 6.85 0.70 -0.68
CA ASP A 25 5.45 1.08 -0.47
C ASP A 25 4.93 0.93 0.98
N TYR A 26 3.68 1.33 1.21
CA TYR A 26 3.02 1.19 2.48
C TYR A 26 2.72 -0.28 2.79
N PRO A 27 2.82 -0.72 4.05
CA PRO A 27 3.15 0.09 5.23
C PRO A 27 4.65 0.29 5.46
N ALA A 28 5.53 -0.46 4.77
CA ALA A 28 6.94 -0.56 5.10
C ALA A 28 7.71 0.78 4.96
N CYS A 29 7.36 1.60 3.97
CA CYS A 29 8.01 2.91 3.76
C CYS A 29 7.84 3.86 4.96
N GLY A 30 6.79 3.69 5.77
CA GLY A 30 6.59 4.45 7.01
C GLY A 30 7.56 4.10 8.14
N LEU A 31 8.20 2.92 8.05
CA LEU A 31 9.07 2.34 9.08
C LEU A 31 10.56 2.39 8.69
N TYR A 32 10.94 3.27 7.77
CA TYR A 32 12.30 3.30 7.22
C TYR A 32 13.38 3.51 8.28
N ARG A 33 13.08 4.22 9.38
CA ARG A 33 14.02 4.48 10.48
C ARG A 33 14.30 3.21 11.28
N GLU A 34 13.22 2.54 11.69
CA GLU A 34 13.26 1.27 12.41
C GLU A 34 13.92 0.18 11.55
N LEU A 35 13.67 0.19 10.24
CA LEU A 35 14.34 -0.69 9.28
C LEU A 35 15.83 -0.36 9.16
N MET A 36 16.23 0.91 9.15
CA MET A 36 17.64 1.29 9.12
C MET A 36 18.40 0.90 10.38
N GLU A 37 17.76 0.99 11.55
CA GLU A 37 18.33 0.53 12.83
C GLU A 37 18.54 -0.98 12.82
N LYS A 38 17.53 -1.74 12.35
CA LYS A 38 17.59 -3.19 12.27
C LYS A 38 18.55 -3.70 11.19
N TYR A 39 18.65 -2.99 10.08
CA TYR A 39 19.48 -3.34 8.92
C TYR A 39 20.47 -2.20 8.64
N PRO A 40 21.56 -2.08 9.42
CA PRO A 40 22.47 -0.92 9.36
C PRO A 40 23.25 -0.81 8.05
N LYS A 41 23.34 -1.92 7.28
CA LYS A 41 23.96 -1.95 5.95
C LYS A 41 22.99 -1.65 4.80
N ALA A 42 21.69 -1.57 5.08
CA ALA A 42 20.70 -1.30 4.03
C ALA A 42 20.87 0.14 3.52
N LYS A 43 20.86 0.28 2.20
CA LYS A 43 20.74 1.57 1.51
C LYS A 43 19.26 1.97 1.44
N VAL A 44 18.98 3.26 1.41
CA VAL A 44 17.62 3.82 1.31
C VAL A 44 17.45 4.51 -0.02
N LEU A 45 16.34 4.21 -0.69
CA LEU A 45 15.92 4.87 -1.91
C LEU A 45 14.70 5.74 -1.62
N LEU A 46 14.80 7.03 -1.94
CA LEU A 46 13.71 7.99 -1.87
C LEU A 46 13.29 8.36 -3.29
N ASN A 47 12.20 7.75 -3.75
CA ASN A 47 11.62 8.08 -5.04
C ASN A 47 10.93 9.46 -4.97
N VAL A 48 11.28 10.36 -5.88
CA VAL A 48 10.71 11.70 -6.01
C VAL A 48 10.10 11.90 -7.38
N ARG A 49 9.08 12.73 -7.44
CA ARG A 49 8.41 13.14 -8.68
C ARG A 49 7.76 14.50 -8.47
N ASP A 50 7.23 15.05 -9.55
CA ASP A 50 6.40 16.25 -9.51
C ASP A 50 5.22 16.08 -8.51
N PRO A 51 5.10 16.94 -7.48
CA PRO A 51 4.08 16.80 -6.43
C PRO A 51 2.64 16.94 -6.93
N GLU A 52 2.42 17.78 -7.94
CA GLU A 52 1.09 18.01 -8.52
C GLU A 52 0.61 16.73 -9.22
N LYS A 53 1.47 16.18 -10.08
CA LYS A 53 1.21 14.90 -10.75
C LYS A 53 1.08 13.76 -9.75
N TRP A 54 1.85 13.77 -8.65
CA TRP A 54 1.68 12.78 -7.57
C TRP A 54 0.26 12.84 -7.01
N TYR A 55 -0.22 14.03 -6.64
CA TYR A 55 -1.57 14.19 -6.11
C TYR A 55 -2.63 13.70 -7.09
N ASP A 56 -2.56 14.14 -8.36
CA ASP A 56 -3.49 13.70 -9.41
C ASP A 56 -3.50 12.19 -9.59
N SER A 57 -2.35 11.53 -9.39
CA SER A 57 -2.26 10.08 -9.45
C SER A 57 -2.95 9.41 -8.28
N VAL A 58 -2.67 9.84 -7.04
CA VAL A 58 -3.19 9.18 -5.84
C VAL A 58 -4.69 9.41 -5.65
N ILE A 59 -5.19 10.61 -5.95
CA ILE A 59 -6.61 10.96 -5.77
C ILE A 59 -7.52 10.12 -6.69
N ASP A 60 -7.06 9.86 -7.91
CA ASP A 60 -7.80 9.10 -8.91
C ASP A 60 -7.55 7.58 -8.83
N THR A 61 -6.66 7.12 -7.96
CA THR A 61 -6.38 5.69 -7.74
C THR A 61 -6.63 5.31 -6.29
N ILE A 62 -5.59 5.28 -5.45
CA ILE A 62 -5.63 4.74 -4.09
C ILE A 62 -6.61 5.48 -3.17
N TRP A 63 -6.87 6.77 -3.42
CA TRP A 63 -7.83 7.57 -2.66
C TRP A 63 -9.17 7.75 -3.38
N SER A 64 -9.35 7.14 -4.55
CA SER A 64 -10.63 7.20 -5.25
C SER A 64 -11.67 6.29 -4.57
N PRO A 65 -12.97 6.60 -4.67
CA PRO A 65 -14.04 5.76 -4.12
C PRO A 65 -14.11 4.34 -4.71
N GLU A 66 -13.54 4.16 -5.91
CA GLU A 66 -13.42 2.86 -6.58
C GLU A 66 -12.33 1.97 -5.97
N CYS A 67 -11.34 2.56 -5.28
CA CYS A 67 -10.35 1.77 -4.57
C CYS A 67 -11.02 0.95 -3.45
N PRO A 68 -10.77 -0.37 -3.35
CA PRO A 68 -11.29 -1.20 -2.26
C PRO A 68 -11.00 -0.65 -0.86
N GLU A 69 -9.88 0.05 -0.68
CA GLU A 69 -9.52 0.72 0.58
C GLU A 69 -10.50 1.82 1.00
N GLN A 70 -11.20 2.42 0.04
CA GLN A 70 -12.17 3.49 0.29
C GLN A 70 -13.61 3.00 0.19
N ASN A 71 -13.83 1.90 -0.52
CA ASN A 71 -15.17 1.42 -0.84
C ASN A 71 -15.83 0.70 0.34
N TRP A 72 -17.09 1.03 0.65
CA TRP A 72 -17.81 0.42 1.77
C TRP A 72 -18.05 -1.09 1.59
N SER A 73 -18.09 -1.59 0.36
CA SER A 73 -18.51 -2.96 0.04
C SER A 73 -17.60 -4.06 0.59
N VAL A 74 -16.33 -3.73 0.82
CA VAL A 74 -15.38 -4.67 1.41
C VAL A 74 -15.49 -4.76 2.93
N ARG A 75 -16.26 -3.87 3.59
CA ARG A 75 -16.42 -3.85 5.05
C ARG A 75 -17.25 -5.00 5.62
N ILE A 76 -17.91 -5.78 4.76
CA ILE A 76 -18.71 -6.93 5.21
C ILE A 76 -17.80 -7.96 5.90
N PHE A 77 -16.57 -8.14 5.40
CA PHE A 77 -15.58 -9.07 5.95
C PHE A 77 -14.58 -8.36 6.87
N GLN A 78 -14.01 -9.09 7.83
CA GLN A 78 -13.09 -8.51 8.82
C GLN A 78 -11.80 -8.02 8.14
N GLU A 79 -11.29 -8.78 7.19
CA GLU A 79 -10.09 -8.49 6.42
C GLU A 79 -10.23 -7.15 5.68
N GLY A 80 -11.40 -6.88 5.12
CA GLY A 80 -11.68 -5.59 4.48
C GLY A 80 -11.73 -4.45 5.49
N ARG A 81 -12.30 -4.65 6.69
CA ARG A 81 -12.28 -3.63 7.75
C ARG A 81 -10.85 -3.33 8.23
N ASP A 82 -10.05 -4.37 8.43
CA ASP A 82 -8.65 -4.27 8.85
C ASP A 82 -7.80 -3.55 7.81
N PHE A 83 -7.98 -3.89 6.54
CA PHE A 83 -7.31 -3.23 5.43
C PHE A 83 -7.60 -1.72 5.40
N GLN A 84 -8.86 -1.32 5.56
CA GLN A 84 -9.21 0.09 5.63
C GLN A 84 -8.69 0.79 6.89
N ALA A 85 -8.65 0.10 8.02
CA ALA A 85 -8.08 0.63 9.25
C ALA A 85 -6.57 0.89 9.10
N GLN A 86 -5.84 -0.04 8.47
CA GLN A 86 -4.43 0.14 8.15
C GLN A 86 -4.19 1.30 7.19
N ALA A 87 -4.98 1.42 6.11
CA ALA A 87 -4.86 2.52 5.16
C ALA A 87 -5.11 3.90 5.83
N ARG A 88 -6.08 3.99 6.77
CA ARG A 88 -6.31 5.20 7.56
C ARG A 88 -5.18 5.49 8.54
N ALA A 89 -4.68 4.48 9.23
CA ALA A 89 -3.57 4.63 10.17
C ALA A 89 -2.30 5.09 9.45
N PHE A 90 -2.02 4.52 8.28
CA PHE A 90 -0.91 4.90 7.44
C PHE A 90 -1.02 6.36 6.97
N HIS A 91 -2.19 6.75 6.43
CA HIS A 91 -2.43 8.14 6.06
C HIS A 91 -2.17 9.11 7.22
N LYS A 92 -2.68 8.81 8.41
CA LYS A 92 -2.46 9.62 9.62
C LYS A 92 -0.98 9.68 10.03
N ALA A 93 -0.21 8.62 9.78
CA ALA A 93 1.20 8.55 10.15
C ALA A 93 2.13 9.29 9.17
N THR A 94 1.74 9.40 7.89
CA THR A 94 2.60 9.97 6.84
C THR A 94 2.21 11.38 6.41
N MET A 95 0.96 11.81 6.64
CA MET A 95 0.52 13.16 6.31
C MET A 95 0.73 14.13 7.46
N LEU A 96 0.74 15.43 7.15
CA LEU A 96 0.70 16.47 8.17
C LEU A 96 -0.61 16.35 8.98
N PRO A 97 -0.60 16.70 10.29
CA PRO A 97 -1.77 16.58 11.13
C PRO A 97 -2.98 17.33 10.56
N GLY A 98 -4.12 16.64 10.47
CA GLY A 98 -5.39 17.23 10.01
C GLY A 98 -5.54 17.39 8.49
N VAL A 99 -4.52 17.02 7.70
CA VAL A 99 -4.64 17.00 6.25
C VAL A 99 -5.50 15.82 5.84
N GLU A 100 -6.62 16.09 5.17
CA GLU A 100 -7.47 15.08 4.55
C GLU A 100 -7.00 14.78 3.12
N ARG A 101 -7.30 13.58 2.62
CA ARG A 101 -6.90 13.14 1.26
C ARG A 101 -7.39 14.04 0.14
N THR A 102 -8.53 14.69 0.34
CA THR A 102 -9.15 15.62 -0.62
C THR A 102 -8.57 17.03 -0.53
N ASP A 103 -7.80 17.35 0.52
CA ASP A 103 -7.06 18.60 0.62
C ASP A 103 -5.80 18.50 -0.23
N ARG A 104 -5.89 19.07 -1.44
CA ARG A 104 -4.83 19.06 -2.44
C ARG A 104 -3.58 19.78 -1.96
N GLU A 105 -3.74 20.99 -1.43
CA GLU A 105 -2.62 21.81 -0.98
C GLU A 105 -1.94 21.16 0.24
N GLY A 106 -2.74 20.72 1.22
CA GLY A 106 -2.25 20.03 2.40
C GLY A 106 -1.54 18.72 2.05
N SER A 107 -2.07 17.94 1.10
CA SER A 107 -1.46 16.69 0.64
C SER A 107 -0.13 16.93 -0.06
N ILE A 108 -0.06 17.91 -0.96
CA ILE A 108 1.18 18.30 -1.64
C ILE A 108 2.22 18.81 -0.64
N LYS A 109 1.80 19.62 0.34
CA LYS A 109 2.66 20.08 1.43
C LYS A 109 3.19 18.91 2.25
N SER A 110 2.34 17.93 2.56
CA SER A 110 2.72 16.71 3.28
C SER A 110 3.73 15.87 2.50
N PHE A 111 3.53 15.71 1.19
CA PHE A 111 4.46 15.00 0.30
C PHE A 111 5.85 15.67 0.28
N LYS A 112 5.90 16.99 0.12
CA LYS A 112 7.16 17.75 0.18
C LYS A 112 7.82 17.64 1.55
N ALA A 113 7.04 17.76 2.63
CA ALA A 113 7.55 17.62 4.00
C ALA A 113 8.11 16.21 4.27
N TRP A 114 7.49 15.17 3.72
CA TRP A 114 7.99 13.80 3.80
C TRP A 114 9.36 13.66 3.12
N ILE A 115 9.51 14.20 1.91
CA ILE A 115 10.78 14.17 1.17
C ILE A 115 11.90 14.82 1.98
N GLU A 116 11.67 16.04 2.48
CA GLU A 116 12.68 16.75 3.26
C GLU A 116 13.00 16.02 4.57
N LYS A 117 11.98 15.51 5.28
CA LYS A 117 12.18 14.70 6.48
C LYS A 117 13.06 13.48 6.24
N VAL A 118 12.86 12.76 5.12
CA VAL A 118 13.68 11.59 4.78
C VAL A 118 15.12 12.02 4.48
N LYS A 119 15.32 13.09 3.71
CA LYS A 119 16.66 13.64 3.43
C LYS A 119 17.41 14.08 4.68
N GLU A 120 16.71 14.69 5.65
CA GLU A 120 17.27 15.11 6.93
C GLU A 120 17.62 13.92 7.83
N THR A 121 16.84 12.84 7.75
CA THR A 121 16.97 11.69 8.66
C THR A 121 18.02 10.69 8.18
N VAL A 122 18.11 10.45 6.87
CA VAL A 122 18.97 9.40 6.31
C VAL A 122 20.34 9.99 5.98
N PRO A 123 21.46 9.39 6.45
CA PRO A 123 22.80 9.82 6.06
C PRO A 123 22.97 9.83 4.55
N ALA A 124 23.56 10.89 4.00
CA ALA A 124 23.65 11.13 2.56
C ALA A 124 24.34 9.98 1.81
N GLU A 125 25.34 9.34 2.43
CA GLU A 125 26.06 8.19 1.88
C GLU A 125 25.21 6.92 1.78
N ARG A 126 24.07 6.87 2.50
CA ARG A 126 23.10 5.76 2.48
C ARG A 126 21.82 6.12 1.72
N LEU A 127 21.70 7.32 1.17
CA LEU A 127 20.48 7.81 0.52
C LEU A 127 20.70 8.04 -0.98
N LEU A 128 19.82 7.46 -1.79
CA LEU A 128 19.62 7.90 -3.17
C LEU A 128 18.26 8.59 -3.28
N VAL A 129 18.28 9.86 -3.65
CA VAL A 129 17.09 10.58 -4.14
C VAL A 129 16.99 10.33 -5.63
N PHE A 130 15.87 9.78 -6.09
CA PHE A 130 15.76 9.20 -7.43
C PHE A 130 14.41 9.54 -8.08
N ASP A 131 14.40 10.10 -9.28
CA ASP A 131 13.24 10.11 -10.16
C ASP A 131 13.33 8.89 -11.08
N VAL A 132 12.28 8.07 -11.14
CA VAL A 132 12.22 6.85 -11.96
C VAL A 132 12.52 7.09 -13.45
N LYS A 133 12.36 8.32 -13.95
CA LYS A 133 12.71 8.71 -15.32
C LYS A 133 14.21 8.69 -15.59
N GLU A 134 15.04 8.70 -14.56
CA GLU A 134 16.50 8.60 -14.68
C GLU A 134 16.95 7.17 -15.04
N GLY A 135 16.07 6.17 -14.90
CA GLY A 135 16.32 4.80 -15.35
C GLY A 135 17.34 4.04 -14.49
N TRP A 136 18.01 3.06 -15.11
CA TRP A 136 18.87 2.10 -14.39
C TRP A 136 20.16 2.69 -13.85
N GLU A 137 20.79 3.61 -14.58
CA GLU A 137 22.18 4.01 -14.32
C GLU A 137 22.42 4.54 -12.90
N PRO A 138 21.70 5.56 -12.38
CA PRO A 138 21.95 6.06 -11.04
C PRO A 138 21.61 5.03 -9.96
N LEU A 139 20.58 4.21 -10.18
CA LEU A 139 20.17 3.16 -9.26
C LEU A 139 21.24 2.06 -9.15
N CYS A 140 21.68 1.52 -10.28
CA CYS A 140 22.69 0.46 -10.33
C CYS A 140 24.05 0.95 -9.79
N LYS A 141 24.44 2.19 -10.12
CA LYS A 141 25.63 2.83 -9.55
C LYS A 141 25.54 2.93 -8.02
N PHE A 142 24.42 3.41 -7.50
CA PHE A 142 24.21 3.53 -6.06
C PHE A 142 24.19 2.17 -5.36
N LEU A 143 23.64 1.15 -6.00
CA LEU A 143 23.58 -0.22 -5.45
C LEU A 143 24.86 -1.03 -5.69
N GLU A 144 25.82 -0.51 -6.46
CA GLU A 144 27.07 -1.18 -6.84
C GLU A 144 26.84 -2.49 -7.60
N VAL A 145 25.87 -2.48 -8.52
CA VAL A 145 25.52 -3.62 -9.37
C VAL A 145 25.61 -3.24 -10.85
N PRO A 146 25.77 -4.22 -11.76
CA PRO A 146 25.73 -3.94 -13.20
C PRO A 146 24.38 -3.38 -13.65
N VAL A 147 24.39 -2.55 -14.69
CA VAL A 147 23.16 -2.13 -15.40
C VAL A 147 22.66 -3.33 -16.23
N PRO A 148 21.39 -3.73 -16.09
CA PRO A 148 20.84 -4.83 -16.87
C PRO A 148 20.57 -4.41 -18.32
N ASP A 149 20.62 -5.39 -19.25
CA ASP A 149 20.32 -5.20 -20.67
C ASP A 149 18.80 -5.34 -20.93
N GLU A 150 18.00 -4.56 -20.20
CA GLU A 150 16.55 -4.50 -20.34
C GLU A 150 16.04 -3.09 -20.06
N PRO A 151 14.91 -2.65 -20.66
CA PRO A 151 14.37 -1.32 -20.39
C PRO A 151 13.98 -1.16 -18.92
N PHE A 152 14.12 0.05 -18.38
CA PHE A 152 13.66 0.33 -17.02
C PHE A 152 12.14 0.08 -16.92
N PRO A 153 11.65 -0.67 -15.92
CA PRO A 153 10.25 -1.05 -15.84
C PRO A 153 9.31 0.16 -15.81
N ASN A 154 8.29 0.13 -16.67
CA ASN A 154 7.16 1.06 -16.63
C ASN A 154 5.88 0.24 -16.43
N VAL A 155 5.47 0.12 -15.16
CA VAL A 155 4.31 -0.66 -14.72
C VAL A 155 3.42 0.19 -13.82
N ASN A 156 2.30 -0.36 -13.35
CA ASN A 156 1.31 0.33 -12.52
C ASN A 156 0.67 1.52 -13.26
N ASP A 157 0.26 1.28 -14.51
CA ASP A 157 -0.54 2.24 -15.24
C ASP A 157 -1.86 2.52 -14.52
N LYS A 158 -2.23 3.80 -14.49
CA LYS A 158 -3.37 4.29 -13.73
C LYS A 158 -4.70 3.73 -14.24
N ASP A 159 -4.83 3.58 -15.56
CA ASP A 159 -6.05 3.10 -16.18
C ASP A 159 -6.20 1.59 -15.98
N GLU A 160 -5.09 0.84 -16.01
CA GLU A 160 -5.07 -0.58 -15.64
C GLU A 160 -5.48 -0.82 -14.18
N ILE A 161 -4.96 0.00 -13.25
CA ILE A 161 -5.35 -0.05 -11.83
C ILE A 161 -6.84 0.22 -11.68
N LYS A 162 -7.36 1.27 -12.31
CA LYS A 162 -8.79 1.62 -12.25
C LYS A 162 -9.67 0.53 -12.85
N ALA A 163 -9.24 -0.09 -13.95
CA ALA A 163 -9.95 -1.22 -14.55
C ALA A 163 -9.99 -2.43 -13.60
N SER A 164 -8.88 -2.72 -12.92
CA SER A 164 -8.76 -3.79 -11.93
C SER A 164 -9.68 -3.54 -10.73
N PHE A 165 -9.72 -2.32 -10.20
CA PHE A 165 -10.65 -1.92 -9.14
C PHE A 165 -12.11 -2.11 -9.55
N LYS A 166 -12.49 -1.63 -10.73
CA LYS A 166 -13.87 -1.81 -11.26
C LYS A 166 -14.24 -3.27 -11.39
N LYS A 167 -13.33 -4.13 -11.87
CA LYS A 167 -13.57 -5.57 -12.00
C LYS A 167 -13.78 -6.22 -10.63
N LEU A 168 -12.93 -5.89 -9.65
CA LEU A 168 -13.06 -6.39 -8.28
C LEU A 168 -14.38 -5.93 -7.65
N LEU A 169 -14.72 -4.65 -7.74
CA LEU A 169 -15.97 -4.12 -7.19
C LEU A 169 -17.21 -4.78 -7.81
N ARG A 170 -17.23 -4.99 -9.13
CA ARG A 170 -18.33 -5.71 -9.79
C ARG A 170 -18.51 -7.11 -9.22
N PHE A 171 -17.41 -7.83 -9.01
CA PHE A 171 -17.45 -9.15 -8.39
C PHE A 171 -17.95 -9.08 -6.94
N THR A 172 -17.41 -8.17 -6.13
CA THR A 172 -17.81 -7.97 -4.73
C THR A 172 -19.29 -7.61 -4.62
N TYR A 173 -19.80 -6.70 -5.45
CA TYR A 173 -21.22 -6.34 -5.46
C TYR A 173 -22.12 -7.52 -5.86
N ALA A 174 -21.73 -8.30 -6.87
CA ALA A 174 -22.48 -9.48 -7.26
C ALA A 174 -22.51 -10.54 -6.14
N ALA A 175 -21.37 -10.82 -5.51
CA ALA A 175 -21.28 -11.75 -4.39
C ALA A 175 -22.13 -11.28 -3.19
N ASN A 176 -22.06 -10.00 -2.85
CA ASN A 176 -22.86 -9.41 -1.76
C ASN A 176 -24.36 -9.44 -2.07
N ALA A 177 -24.77 -9.21 -3.31
CA ALA A 177 -26.16 -9.31 -3.72
C ALA A 177 -26.69 -10.76 -3.64
N LEU A 178 -25.89 -11.74 -4.05
CA LEU A 178 -26.22 -13.16 -3.92
C LEU A 178 -26.34 -13.59 -2.47
N LEU A 179 -25.41 -13.16 -1.60
CA LEU A 179 -25.47 -13.41 -0.16
C LEU A 179 -26.72 -12.80 0.47
N PHE A 180 -27.05 -11.55 0.11
CA PHE A 180 -28.25 -10.88 0.59
C PHE A 180 -29.52 -11.63 0.15
N ALA A 181 -29.62 -12.00 -1.13
CA ALA A 181 -30.75 -12.76 -1.66
C ALA A 181 -30.89 -14.13 -0.96
N TRP A 182 -29.78 -14.81 -0.68
CA TRP A 182 -29.77 -16.06 0.06
C TRP A 182 -30.27 -15.88 1.50
N CYS A 183 -29.80 -14.86 2.23
CA CYS A 183 -30.28 -14.55 3.58
C CYS A 183 -31.79 -14.26 3.61
N VAL A 184 -32.29 -13.45 2.67
CA VAL A 184 -33.73 -13.16 2.54
C VAL A 184 -34.51 -14.45 2.27
N GLY A 185 -34.03 -15.29 1.35
CA GLY A 185 -34.63 -16.59 1.06
C GLY A 185 -34.71 -17.51 2.29
N MET A 186 -33.64 -17.58 3.08
CA MET A 186 -33.59 -18.35 4.33
C MET A 186 -34.57 -17.82 5.37
N LEU A 187 -34.72 -16.50 5.51
CA LEU A 187 -35.69 -15.89 6.42
C LEU A 187 -37.13 -16.19 6.01
N VAL A 188 -37.43 -16.11 4.70
CA VAL A 188 -38.76 -16.46 4.18
C VAL A 188 -39.06 -17.94 4.39
N LEU A 189 -38.11 -18.83 4.09
CA LEU A 189 -38.26 -20.27 4.32
C LEU A 189 -38.48 -20.58 5.80
N PHE A 190 -37.68 -19.97 6.69
CA PHE A 190 -37.83 -20.14 8.13
C PHE A 190 -39.22 -19.68 8.61
N GLY A 191 -39.68 -18.51 8.17
CA GLY A 191 -41.02 -18.01 8.50
C GLY A 191 -42.13 -18.92 7.99
N TRP A 192 -41.98 -19.49 6.79
CA TRP A 192 -42.94 -20.47 6.24
C TRP A 192 -42.96 -21.77 7.04
N VAL A 193 -41.79 -22.34 7.36
CA VAL A 193 -41.66 -23.54 8.19
C VAL A 193 -42.28 -23.30 9.58
N ALA A 194 -41.91 -22.20 10.24
CA ALA A 194 -42.41 -21.85 11.56
C ALA A 194 -43.96 -21.75 11.59
N ARG A 195 -44.57 -21.14 10.56
CA ARG A 195 -46.05 -21.09 10.43
C ARG A 195 -46.67 -22.46 10.22
N LYS A 196 -46.00 -23.38 9.50
CA LYS A 196 -46.51 -24.72 9.21
C LYS A 196 -46.50 -25.66 10.43
N PHE A 197 -45.63 -25.41 11.40
CA PHE A 197 -45.47 -26.25 12.60
C PHE A 197 -46.03 -25.62 13.89
N MET A 198 -46.51 -24.38 13.86
CA MET A 198 -47.21 -23.71 14.98
C MET A 198 -48.74 -23.69 14.81
N VAL A 199 -49.27 -24.43 13.85
CA VAL A 199 -50.72 -24.72 13.63
C VAL A 199 -50.88 -26.22 13.63
#